data_AF-A0A7G1I4V3-F1
#
_entry.id   AF-A0A7G1I4V3-F1
#
_cell.length_a   1.000
_cell.length_b   1.000
_cell.length_c   1.000
_cell.angle_alpha   90.00
_cell.angle_beta   90.00
_cell.angle_gamma   90.00
#
_symmetry.space_group_name_H-M   'P 1'
#
loop_
_entity.id
_entity.type
_entity.pdbx_description
1 polymer ?
#
loop_
_entity_poly.entity_id
_entity_poly.type
_entity_poly.pdbx_seq_one_letter_code
_entity_poly.pdbx_strand_id
1 'polypeptide(L)'
;MAFVGVEPEAVLGHGSGAVAAAYVAGALTLDDAAQVICGVGHGFEAEALRDSLAGIRPAQPAVPMYSTVTGDRLVDRVPDAAYWVENLCAPVLFPAAIGRLLTPVTTRSWRSVRTPFC
;
A
#
# COMPACT_ATOMS: atom_id res chain seq x y z
N MET A 1 -7.88 13.00 6.89
CA MET A 1 -8.76 12.02 7.57
C MET A 1 -7.92 11.35 8.64
N ALA A 2 -8.12 11.68 9.93
CA ALA A 2 -7.48 10.98 11.03
C ALA A 2 -8.58 10.52 12.00
N PHE A 3 -8.86 9.22 12.01
CA PHE A 3 -9.69 8.61 13.04
C PHE A 3 -8.83 8.50 14.31
N VAL A 4 -9.32 9.03 15.43
CA VAL A 4 -8.78 8.89 16.80
C VAL A 4 -7.30 9.29 17.05
N GLY A 5 -6.65 10.04 16.15
CA GLY A 5 -5.28 10.56 16.37
C GLY A 5 -4.16 9.52 16.30
N VAL A 6 -4.44 8.36 15.70
CA VAL A 6 -3.44 7.31 15.46
C VAL A 6 -2.93 7.45 14.02
N GLU A 7 -1.62 7.73 13.89
CA GLU A 7 -0.93 7.81 12.60
C GLU A 7 -0.10 6.55 12.36
N PRO A 8 -0.15 5.94 11.16
CA PRO A 8 0.60 4.73 10.86
C PRO A 8 2.10 5.02 10.66
N GLU A 9 2.97 4.27 11.33
CA GLU A 9 4.41 4.29 11.06
C GLU A 9 4.78 3.48 9.80
N ALA A 10 3.91 2.56 9.40
CA ALA A 10 4.03 1.75 8.19
C ALA A 10 2.65 1.19 7.80
N VAL A 11 2.50 0.79 6.54
CA VAL A 11 1.31 0.12 6.03
C VAL A 11 1.67 -1.16 5.29
N LEU A 12 0.77 -2.13 5.35
CA LEU A 12 0.82 -3.38 4.61
C LEU A 12 -0.61 -3.75 4.23
N GLY A 13 -0.84 -4.13 2.98
CA GLY A 13 -2.13 -4.62 2.50
C GLY A 13 -2.04 -6.03 1.92
N HIS A 14 -3.08 -6.83 2.13
CA HIS A 14 -3.19 -8.18 1.60
C HIS A 14 -4.10 -8.21 0.36
N GLY A 15 -3.60 -8.76 -0.76
CA GLY A 15 -4.34 -8.76 -2.03
C GLY A 15 -4.78 -7.35 -2.43
N SER A 16 -6.06 -7.17 -2.76
CA SER A 16 -6.64 -5.86 -3.10
C SER A 16 -6.61 -4.85 -1.93
N GLY A 17 -6.43 -5.30 -0.68
CA GLY A 17 -6.17 -4.41 0.45
C GLY A 17 -4.89 -3.58 0.28
N ALA A 18 -3.97 -3.99 -0.60
CA ALA A 18 -2.80 -3.20 -0.97
C ALA A 18 -3.17 -1.85 -1.61
N VAL A 19 -4.32 -1.74 -2.28
CA VAL A 19 -4.79 -0.48 -2.87
C VAL A 19 -5.10 0.54 -1.78
N ALA A 20 -5.78 0.12 -0.71
CA ALA A 20 -6.03 0.96 0.44
C ALA A 20 -4.72 1.37 1.15
N ALA A 21 -3.76 0.45 1.28
CA ALA A 21 -2.45 0.76 1.83
C ALA A 21 -1.71 1.79 0.98
N ALA A 22 -1.75 1.68 -0.35
CA ALA A 22 -1.13 2.63 -1.26
C ALA A 22 -1.74 4.04 -1.13
N TYR A 23 -3.07 4.14 -1.02
CA TYR A 23 -3.75 5.41 -0.76
C TYR A 23 -3.35 6.02 0.59
N VAL A 24 -3.41 5.22 1.67
CA VAL A 24 -3.03 5.69 3.03
C VAL A 24 -1.58 6.14 3.08
N ALA A 25 -0.68 5.46 2.35
CA ALA A 25 0.72 5.85 2.27
C ALA A 25 0.98 7.09 1.42
N GLY A 26 -0.04 7.65 0.75
CA GLY A 26 0.10 8.76 -0.18
C GLY A 26 0.74 8.37 -1.52
N ALA A 27 0.83 7.07 -1.82
CA ALA A 27 1.38 6.57 -3.08
C ALA A 27 0.36 6.66 -4.23
N LEU A 28 -0.94 6.74 -3.93
CA LEU A 28 -2.02 6.98 -4.88
C LEU A 28 -2.94 8.09 -4.37
N THR A 29 -3.49 8.88 -5.28
CA THR A 29 -4.64 9.74 -4.98
C THR A 29 -5.89 8.90 -4.76
N LEU A 30 -6.98 9.50 -4.25
CA LEU A 30 -8.25 8.78 -4.10
C LEU A 30 -8.80 8.32 -5.46
N ASP A 31 -8.69 9.17 -6.48
CA ASP A 31 -9.14 8.87 -7.84
C ASP A 31 -8.31 7.74 -8.47
N ASP A 32 -6.98 7.79 -8.32
CA ASP A 32 -6.11 6.71 -8.80
C ASP A 32 -6.39 5.39 -8.06
N ALA A 33 -6.60 5.44 -6.74
CA ALA A 33 -6.92 4.26 -5.94
C ALA A 33 -8.28 3.65 -6.35
N ALA A 34 -9.27 4.49 -6.64
CA ALA A 34 -10.56 4.07 -7.17
C ALA A 34 -10.41 3.40 -8.55
N GLN A 35 -9.60 3.98 -9.44
CA GLN A 35 -9.31 3.42 -10.75
C GLN A 35 -8.61 2.05 -10.63
N VAL A 36 -7.63 1.93 -9.73
CA VAL A 36 -6.95 0.65 -9.46
C VAL A 36 -7.92 -0.40 -8.94
N ILE A 37 -8.70 -0.12 -7.91
CA ILE A 37 -9.57 -1.15 -7.31
C ILE A 37 -10.67 -1.59 -8.30
N CYS A 38 -11.22 -0.67 -9.10
CA CYS A 38 -12.15 -1.02 -10.16
C CYS A 38 -11.46 -1.89 -11.23
N GLY A 39 -10.27 -1.49 -11.70
CA GLY A 39 -9.52 -2.26 -12.70
C GLY A 39 -9.21 -3.69 -12.25
N VAL A 40 -8.69 -3.85 -11.04
CA VAL A 40 -8.34 -5.17 -10.46
C VAL A 40 -9.60 -6.03 -10.23
N GLY A 41 -10.76 -5.42 -9.97
CA GLY A 41 -12.03 -6.12 -9.79
C GLY A 41 -12.73 -6.55 -11.09
N HIS A 42 -12.37 -5.97 -12.24
CA HIS A 42 -13.07 -6.18 -13.52
C HIS A 42 -12.50 -7.33 -14.41
N GLY A 43 -11.37 -7.96 -14.05
CA GLY A 43 -10.91 -9.19 -14.73
C GLY A 43 -9.40 -9.45 -14.66
N PHE A 44 -9.00 -10.72 -14.83
CA PHE A 44 -7.62 -11.22 -14.64
C PHE A 44 -6.66 -10.99 -15.81
N GLU A 45 -7.11 -10.40 -16.92
CA GLU A 45 -6.26 -10.20 -18.10
C GLU A 45 -5.26 -9.06 -17.85
N ALA A 46 -3.97 -9.41 -17.82
CA ALA A 46 -2.88 -8.52 -17.45
C ALA A 46 -2.83 -7.26 -18.32
N GLU A 47 -2.96 -7.40 -19.64
CA GLU A 47 -2.89 -6.30 -20.60
C GLU A 47 -4.06 -5.33 -20.42
N ALA A 48 -5.29 -5.84 -20.25
CA ALA A 48 -6.46 -5.00 -20.01
C ALA A 48 -6.32 -4.19 -18.71
N LEU A 49 -5.75 -4.80 -17.66
CA LEU A 49 -5.43 -4.09 -16.43
C LEU A 49 -4.39 -2.99 -16.69
N ARG A 50 -3.28 -3.27 -17.39
CA ARG A 50 -2.26 -2.23 -17.69
C ARG A 50 -2.88 -1.03 -18.41
N ASP A 51 -3.68 -1.30 -19.44
CA ASP A 51 -4.30 -0.25 -20.25
C ASP A 51 -5.28 0.58 -19.42
N SER A 52 -6.10 -0.07 -18.58
CA SER A 52 -7.03 0.62 -17.68
C SER A 52 -6.31 1.52 -16.66
N LEU A 53 -5.03 1.26 -16.37
CA LEU A 53 -4.23 2.01 -15.41
C LEU A 53 -3.25 3.00 -16.06
N ALA A 54 -3.22 3.15 -17.39
CA ALA A 54 -2.30 4.06 -18.07
C ALA A 54 -2.40 5.54 -17.62
N GLY A 55 -3.55 5.92 -17.06
CA GLY A 55 -3.85 7.27 -16.57
C GLY A 55 -3.35 7.58 -15.16
N ILE A 56 -2.97 6.59 -14.35
CA ILE A 56 -2.69 6.85 -12.93
C ILE A 56 -1.38 7.63 -12.73
N ARG A 57 -1.25 8.31 -11.59
CA ARG A 57 -0.04 9.07 -11.22
C ARG A 57 0.49 8.63 -9.85
N PRO A 58 1.16 7.47 -9.79
CA PRO A 58 1.67 6.95 -8.53
C PRO A 58 2.88 7.76 -8.07
N ALA A 59 2.99 7.93 -6.77
CA ALA A 59 4.09 8.63 -6.12
C ALA A 59 4.82 7.70 -5.13
N GLN A 60 5.98 8.15 -4.66
CA GLN A 60 6.68 7.45 -3.60
C GLN A 60 5.84 7.45 -2.32
N PRO A 61 5.66 6.29 -1.65
CA PRO A 61 4.97 6.22 -0.37
C PRO A 61 5.63 7.15 0.67
N ALA A 62 4.86 8.10 1.21
CA ALA A 62 5.29 8.98 2.30
C ALA A 62 5.34 8.21 3.64
N VAL A 63 4.43 7.26 3.82
CA VAL A 63 4.47 6.27 4.90
C VAL A 63 5.11 4.99 4.34
N PRO A 64 6.06 4.35 5.06
CA PRO A 64 6.65 3.08 4.65
C PRO A 64 5.60 2.03 4.26
N MET A 65 5.63 1.59 3.00
CA MET A 65 4.73 0.57 2.48
C MET A 65 5.48 -0.76 2.28
N TYR A 66 4.99 -1.82 2.91
CA TYR A 66 5.49 -3.19 2.73
C TYR A 66 4.61 -3.92 1.72
N SER A 67 5.25 -4.44 0.68
CA SER A 67 4.57 -5.04 -0.46
C SER A 67 4.51 -6.56 -0.30
N THR A 68 3.33 -7.12 -0.54
CA THR A 68 3.13 -8.57 -0.61
C THR A 68 3.55 -9.16 -1.96
N VAL A 69 3.96 -8.34 -2.91
CA VAL A 69 4.54 -8.78 -4.19
C VAL A 69 6.02 -9.14 -4.01
N THR A 70 6.75 -8.25 -3.34
CA THR A 70 8.20 -8.36 -3.11
C THR A 70 8.54 -9.04 -1.79
N GLY A 71 7.59 -9.08 -0.85
CA GLY A 71 7.83 -9.54 0.52
C GLY A 71 8.68 -8.57 1.35
N ASP A 72 8.88 -7.34 0.89
CA ASP A 72 9.76 -6.33 1.50
C ASP A 72 9.20 -4.90 1.36
N ARG A 73 9.88 -3.92 1.96
CA ARG A 73 9.55 -2.50 1.86
C ARG A 73 9.77 -1.97 0.44
N LEU A 74 8.88 -1.12 -0.03
CA LEU A 74 9.08 -0.31 -1.24
C LEU A 74 9.96 0.91 -0.91
N VAL A 75 11.17 0.97 -1.47
CA VAL A 75 12.15 2.06 -1.21
C VAL A 75 12.41 2.90 -2.46
N ASP A 76 12.55 2.28 -3.63
CA ASP A 76 12.78 2.98 -4.92
C ASP A 76 11.81 2.49 -6.00
N ARG A 77 10.58 2.21 -5.58
CA ARG A 77 9.51 1.68 -6.43
C ARG A 77 8.18 2.26 -6.00
N VAL A 78 7.40 2.67 -6.98
CA VAL A 78 6.01 3.13 -6.77
C VAL A 78 5.02 2.04 -7.21
N PRO A 79 3.79 2.03 -6.66
CA PRO A 79 2.75 1.10 -7.07
C PRO A 79 2.10 1.57 -8.39
N ASP A 80 2.85 1.48 -9.48
CA ASP A 80 2.40 1.80 -10.84
C ASP A 80 1.58 0.67 -11.49
N ALA A 81 1.13 0.89 -12.73
CA ALA A 81 0.35 -0.10 -13.48
C ALA A 81 1.07 -1.46 -13.59
N ALA A 82 2.41 -1.46 -13.75
CA ALA A 82 3.19 -2.68 -13.82
C ALA A 82 3.21 -3.42 -12.46
N TYR A 83 3.34 -2.67 -11.36
CA TYR A 83 3.19 -3.21 -10.01
C TYR A 83 1.82 -3.85 -9.79
N TRP A 84 0.73 -3.22 -10.23
CA TRP A 84 -0.61 -3.79 -10.01
C TRP A 84 -0.87 -5.05 -10.82
N VAL A 85 -0.31 -5.15 -12.03
CA VAL A 85 -0.34 -6.41 -12.78
C VAL A 85 0.51 -7.48 -12.10
N GLU A 86 1.69 -7.13 -11.61
CA GLU A 86 2.51 -8.08 -10.84
C GLU A 86 1.78 -8.52 -9.56
N ASN A 87 1.12 -7.59 -8.86
CA ASN A 87 0.33 -7.88 -7.67
C ASN A 87 -0.82 -8.84 -7.93
N LEU A 88 -1.43 -8.76 -9.12
CA LEU A 88 -2.50 -9.65 -9.56
C LEU A 88 -1.99 -11.07 -9.90
N CYS A 89 -0.82 -11.18 -10.52
CA CYS A 89 -0.31 -12.45 -11.05
C CYS A 89 0.65 -13.18 -10.10
N ALA A 90 1.36 -12.46 -9.24
CA ALA A 90 2.37 -13.02 -8.36
C ALA A 90 1.74 -13.62 -7.08
N PRO A 91 2.43 -14.57 -6.42
CA PRO A 91 1.99 -15.07 -5.11
C PRO A 91 1.96 -13.96 -4.06
N VAL A 92 1.00 -14.04 -3.14
CA VAL A 92 0.91 -13.11 -1.99
C VAL A 92 1.93 -13.51 -0.91
N LEU A 93 3.05 -12.78 -0.83
CA LEU A 93 4.14 -12.99 0.14
C LEU A 93 3.87 -12.35 1.51
N PHE A 94 2.66 -12.51 2.05
CA PHE A 94 2.25 -11.89 3.32
C PHE A 94 3.16 -12.26 4.50
N PRO A 95 3.54 -13.54 4.73
CA PRO A 95 4.44 -13.91 5.83
C PRO A 95 5.82 -13.24 5.74
N ALA A 96 6.35 -13.05 4.53
CA ALA A 96 7.63 -12.37 4.33
C ALA A 96 7.50 -10.88 4.64
N ALA A 97 6.48 -10.22 4.08
CA ALA A 97 6.23 -8.80 4.29
C ALA A 97 5.98 -8.45 5.77
N ILE A 98 5.20 -9.27 6.49
CA ILE A 98 4.98 -9.06 7.93
C ILE A 98 6.26 -9.32 8.74
N GLY A 99 7.07 -10.32 8.37
CA GLY A 99 8.37 -10.57 9.01
C GLY A 99 9.35 -9.41 8.82
N ARG A 100 9.34 -8.79 7.63
CA ARG A 100 10.09 -7.56 7.33
C ARG A 100 9.56 -6.33 8.07
N LEU A 101 8.26 -6.23 8.27
CA LEU A 101 7.66 -5.14 9.05
C LEU A 101 7.99 -5.25 10.54
N LEU A 102 7.97 -6.46 11.08
CA LEU A 102 8.21 -6.74 12.50
C LEU A 102 9.70 -6.86 12.86
N THR A 103 10.61 -6.81 11.88
CA THR A 103 12.04 -6.87 12.19
C THR A 103 12.43 -5.59 12.94
N PRO A 104 13.05 -5.69 14.14
CA PRO A 104 13.15 -4.55 15.04
C PRO A 104 13.92 -3.37 14.42
N VAL A 105 13.22 -2.28 14.14
CA VAL A 105 13.82 -0.95 14.05
C VAL A 105 13.71 -0.40 15.47
N THR A 106 14.83 -0.27 16.16
CA THR A 106 15.00 0.26 17.53
C THR A 106 13.76 0.94 18.12
N THR A 107 13.19 0.31 19.16
CA THR A 107 12.00 0.70 19.91
C THR A 107 11.90 2.20 20.19
N ARG A 108 11.02 2.91 19.46
CA ARG A 108 10.53 4.22 19.90
C ARG A 108 9.38 3.96 20.89
N SER A 109 9.48 4.49 22.10
CA SER A 109 8.41 4.32 23.09
C SER A 109 7.12 4.92 22.53
N TRP A 110 6.07 4.11 22.39
CA TRP A 110 4.73 4.56 22.04
C TRP A 110 4.27 5.62 23.05
N ARG A 111 4.45 6.91 22.73
CA ARG A 111 3.91 7.99 23.54
C ARG A 111 2.47 8.18 23.10
N SER A 112 1.53 7.68 23.89
CA SER A 112 0.12 8.04 23.74
C SER A 112 0.02 9.55 23.63
N VAL A 113 -0.49 10.06 22.51
CA VAL A 113 -0.92 11.45 22.43
C VAL A 113 -2.12 11.55 23.36
N ARG A 114 -1.87 11.99 24.61
CA ARG A 114 -2.94 12.37 25.52
C ARG A 114 -3.54 13.66 24.97
N THR A 115 -4.54 13.57 24.12
CA THR A 115 -5.46 14.69 23.92
C THR A 115 -6.29 14.84 25.20
N PRO A 116 -6.32 16.01 25.85
CA PRO A 116 -7.29 16.25 26.90
C PRO A 116 -8.66 16.34 26.20
N PHE A 117 -9.52 15.36 26.46
CA PHE A 117 -10.96 15.58 26.31
C PHE A 117 -11.30 16.71 27.29
N CYS A 118 -11.73 17.85 26.75
CA CYS A 118 -12.38 18.90 27.52
C CYS A 118 -13.88 18.62 27.59
#